data_AF-A0AAV6WCM5-F1
#
_entry.id   AF-A0AAV6WCM5-F1
#
_cell.length_a   1.000
_cell.length_b   1.000
_cell.length_c   1.000
_cell.angle_alpha   90.00
_cell.angle_beta   90.00
_cell.angle_gamma   90.00
#
_symmetry.space_group_name_H-M   'P 1'
#
loop_
_entity.id
_entity.type
_entity.pdbx_description
1 polymer ?
#
loop_
_entity_poly.entity_id
_entity_poly.type
_entity_poly.pdbx_seq_one_letter_code
_entity_poly.pdbx_strand_id
1 'polypeptide(L)'
;MRKFISSTNRNYTRQQLKNRWDILKKEWGIWKTLLQGESGLGWNIEKGTIEQTPEWWERKLQEVPEAAKYRYHGPMLLEEQEMLFSDVVATRESA
;
A
#
# COMPACT_ATOMS: atom_id res chain seq x y z
N MET A 1 6.43 -22.91 -6.86
CA MET A 1 7.57 -22.75 -5.93
C MET A 1 8.93 -23.00 -6.57
N ARG A 2 9.16 -24.13 -7.27
CA ARG A 2 10.47 -24.46 -7.88
C ARG A 2 11.04 -23.35 -8.80
N LYS A 3 10.20 -22.73 -9.65
CA LYS A 3 10.62 -21.60 -10.52
C LYS A 3 11.08 -20.38 -9.70
N PHE A 4 10.32 -19.97 -8.69
CA PHE A 4 10.70 -18.86 -7.80
C PHE A 4 12.03 -19.12 -7.08
N ILE A 5 12.19 -20.32 -6.51
CA ILE A 5 13.43 -20.71 -5.82
C ILE A 5 14.60 -20.72 -6.81
N SER A 6 14.43 -21.27 -8.02
CA SER A 6 15.46 -21.28 -9.05
C SER A 6 15.87 -19.89 -9.53
N SER A 7 14.93 -18.94 -9.60
CA SER A 7 15.20 -17.58 -10.07
C SER A 7 15.75 -16.65 -8.99
N THR A 8 15.39 -16.87 -7.73
CA THR A 8 15.77 -15.98 -6.62
C THR A 8 16.81 -16.56 -5.67
N ASN A 9 17.09 -17.86 -5.79
CA ASN A 9 17.84 -18.66 -4.81
C ASN A 9 17.32 -18.53 -3.36
N ARG A 10 16.05 -18.12 -3.18
CA ARG A 10 15.41 -17.94 -1.88
C ARG A 10 14.42 -19.05 -1.63
N ASN A 11 14.69 -19.85 -0.61
CA ASN A 11 13.85 -21.00 -0.24
C ASN A 11 12.79 -20.59 0.79
N TYR A 12 11.78 -19.85 0.34
CA TYR A 12 10.62 -19.53 1.18
C TYR A 12 9.62 -20.67 1.20
N THR A 13 8.96 -20.89 2.34
CA THR A 13 7.78 -21.76 2.40
C THR A 13 6.55 -21.03 1.87
N ARG A 14 5.54 -21.80 1.44
CA ARG A 14 4.23 -21.22 1.05
C ARG A 14 3.64 -20.37 2.18
N GLN A 15 3.82 -20.79 3.44
CA GLN A 15 3.35 -20.05 4.60
C GLN A 15 4.06 -18.70 4.75
N GLN A 16 5.38 -18.65 4.55
CA GLN A 16 6.14 -17.38 4.62
C GLN A 16 5.69 -16.40 3.54
N LEU A 17 5.46 -16.88 2.31
CA LEU A 17 4.93 -16.05 1.24
C LEU A 17 3.52 -15.56 1.54
N LYS A 18 2.64 -16.43 2.05
CA LYS A 18 1.29 -16.06 2.47
C LYS A 18 1.31 -15.01 3.58
N ASN A 19 2.15 -15.18 4.61
CA ASN A 19 2.26 -14.21 5.69
C ASN A 19 2.72 -12.84 5.17
N ARG A 20 3.71 -12.81 4.26
CA ARG A 20 4.15 -11.54 3.63
C ARG A 20 3.04 -10.91 2.80
N TRP A 21 2.32 -11.70 2.01
CA TRP A 21 1.19 -11.23 1.22
C TRP A 21 0.08 -10.64 2.10
N ASP A 22 -0.30 -11.35 3.17
CA ASP A 22 -1.35 -10.91 4.09
C ASP A 22 -0.94 -9.62 4.83
N ILE A 23 0.35 -9.46 5.16
CA ILE A 23 0.90 -8.19 5.70
C ILE A 23 0.78 -7.07 4.67
N LEU A 24 1.27 -7.27 3.44
CA LEU A 24 1.21 -6.26 2.39
C LEU A 24 -0.23 -5.83 2.11
N LYS A 25 -1.17 -6.77 2.08
CA LYS A 25 -2.59 -6.47 1.90
C LYS A 25 -3.17 -5.66 3.06
N LYS A 26 -2.76 -5.95 4.31
CA LYS A 26 -3.15 -5.14 5.47
C LYS A 26 -2.61 -3.71 5.34
N GLU A 27 -1.33 -3.57 5.01
CA GLU A 27 -0.69 -2.25 4.85
C GLU A 27 -1.35 -1.42 3.75
N TRP A 28 -1.63 -2.05 2.61
CA TRP A 28 -2.39 -1.43 1.52
C TRP A 28 -3.77 -0.94 1.97
N GLY A 29 -4.48 -1.74 2.77
CA GLY A 29 -5.79 -1.36 3.32
C GLY A 29 -5.72 -0.12 4.22
N ILE A 30 -4.71 -0.03 5.09
CA ILE A 30 -4.50 1.15 5.94
C ILE A 30 -4.24 2.38 5.08
N TRP A 31 -3.38 2.24 4.06
CA TRP A 31 -3.07 3.32 3.13
C TRP A 31 -4.30 3.80 2.34
N LYS A 32 -5.12 2.87 1.83
CA LYS A 32 -6.38 3.20 1.15
C LYS A 32 -7.37 3.91 2.07
N THR A 33 -7.45 3.49 3.33
CA THR A 33 -8.32 4.12 4.34
C THR A 33 -7.85 5.54 4.65
N LEU A 34 -6.54 5.76 4.74
CA LEU A 34 -5.96 7.11 4.92
C LEU A 34 -6.35 8.07 3.78
N LEU A 35 -6.36 7.58 2.54
CA LEU A 35 -6.70 8.36 1.34
C LEU A 35 -8.21 8.47 1.09
N GLN A 36 -9.04 7.71 1.82
CA GLN A 36 -10.46 7.63 1.54
C GLN A 36 -11.17 8.96 1.84
N GLY A 37 -11.94 9.45 0.85
CA GLY A 37 -12.72 10.69 0.98
C GLY A 37 -11.90 11.97 0.88
N GLU A 38 -10.59 11.87 0.63
CA GLU A 38 -9.71 13.02 0.46
C GLU A 38 -9.48 13.28 -1.04
N SER A 39 -9.59 14.54 -1.46
CA SER A 39 -9.34 14.97 -2.83
C SER A 39 -8.25 16.05 -2.85
N GLY A 40 -7.35 16.00 -3.82
CA GLY A 40 -6.31 17.03 -3.98
C GLY A 40 -5.20 16.95 -2.94
N LEU A 41 -4.86 15.75 -2.47
CA LEU A 41 -3.69 15.55 -1.62
C LEU A 41 -2.42 15.81 -2.44
N GLY A 42 -1.56 16.69 -1.92
CA GLY A 42 -0.22 16.88 -2.47
C GLY A 42 0.64 15.63 -2.28
N TRP A 43 1.64 15.45 -3.16
CA TRP A 43 2.56 14.32 -3.09
C TRP A 43 4.00 14.81 -2.91
N ASN A 44 4.63 14.40 -1.83
CA ASN A 44 6.04 14.66 -1.58
C ASN A 44 6.87 13.57 -2.28
N ILE A 45 7.50 13.91 -3.40
CA ILE A 45 8.31 12.99 -4.22
C ILE A 45 9.51 12.45 -3.43
N GLU A 46 10.17 13.28 -2.63
CA GLU A 46 11.37 12.90 -1.88
C GLU A 46 11.08 11.86 -0.79
N LYS A 47 9.96 12.01 -0.09
CA LYS A 47 9.51 11.10 0.98
C LYS A 47 8.62 9.98 0.48
N GLY A 48 8.16 10.08 -0.77
CA GLY A 48 7.17 9.19 -1.36
C GLY A 48 5.89 9.11 -0.53
N THR A 49 5.41 10.22 0.01
CA THR A 49 4.20 10.25 0.86
C THR A 49 3.37 11.52 0.65
N ILE A 50 2.25 11.64 1.36
CA ILE A 50 1.32 12.77 1.29
C ILE A 50 1.99 14.04 1.82
N GLU A 51 2.03 15.07 0.98
CA GLU A 51 2.46 16.42 1.32
C GLU A 51 1.27 17.23 1.83
N GLN A 52 1.05 17.19 3.14
CA GLN A 52 -0.04 17.92 3.81
C GLN A 52 0.42 18.50 5.15
N THR A 53 -0.39 19.41 5.68
CA THR A 53 -0.07 20.14 6.91
C THR A 53 -0.07 19.21 8.14
N PRO A 54 0.65 19.57 9.23
CA PRO A 54 0.61 18.82 10.48
C PRO A 54 -0.81 18.62 11.02
N GLU A 55 -1.69 19.61 10.89
CA GLU A 55 -3.07 19.57 11.39
C GLU A 55 -3.91 18.55 10.61
N TRP A 56 -3.70 18.44 9.29
CA TRP A 56 -4.34 17.41 8.48
C TRP A 56 -3.92 16.02 8.94
N TRP A 57 -2.61 15.81 9.16
CA TRP A 57 -2.10 14.55 9.69
C TRP A 57 -2.65 14.25 11.07
N GLU A 58 -2.72 15.23 11.96
CA GLU A 58 -3.23 15.05 13.31
C GLU A 58 -4.71 14.63 13.30
N ARG A 59 -5.55 15.29 12.48
CA ARG A 59 -6.95 14.89 12.26
C ARG A 59 -7.05 13.47 11.70
N LYS A 60 -6.26 13.15 10.66
CA LYS A 60 -6.30 11.83 10.04
C LYS A 60 -5.81 10.71 10.93
N LEU A 61 -4.84 10.97 11.81
CA LEU A 61 -4.35 9.97 12.75
C LEU A 61 -5.30 9.73 13.92
N GLN A 62 -6.27 10.61 14.17
CA GLN A 62 -7.40 10.28 15.06
C GLN A 62 -8.34 9.25 14.41
N GLU A 63 -8.55 9.34 13.10
CA GLU A 63 -9.40 8.42 12.33
C GLU A 63 -8.68 7.08 12.06
N VAL A 64 -7.40 7.15 11.67
CA VAL A 64 -6.57 6.01 11.26
C VAL A 64 -5.21 6.05 11.97
N PRO A 65 -5.14 5.71 13.27
CA PRO A 65 -3.88 5.75 14.02
C PRO A 65 -2.77 4.88 13.42
N GLU A 66 -3.14 3.74 12.82
CA GLU A 66 -2.18 2.81 12.18
C GLU A 66 -1.43 3.44 11.00
N ALA A 67 -1.93 4.55 10.44
CA ALA A 67 -1.31 5.26 9.32
C ALA A 67 -0.14 6.17 9.74
N ALA A 68 0.16 6.31 11.03
CA ALA A 68 1.20 7.22 11.54
C ALA A 68 2.58 6.98 10.91
N LYS A 69 2.90 5.72 10.60
CA LYS A 69 4.13 5.34 9.89
C LYS A 69 4.26 6.02 8.53
N TYR A 70 3.15 6.30 7.86
CA TYR A 70 3.17 6.90 6.53
C TYR A 70 3.46 8.39 6.50
N ARG A 71 3.45 9.08 7.65
CA ARG A 71 3.69 10.53 7.71
C ARG A 71 5.07 10.94 7.17
N TYR A 72 6.06 10.06 7.33
CA TYR A 72 7.45 10.37 6.99
C TYR A 72 7.99 9.55 5.81
N HIS A 73 7.34 8.43 5.49
CA HIS A 73 7.72 7.52 4.42
C HIS A 73 6.47 6.77 3.95
N GLY A 74 6.14 6.82 2.66
CA GLY A 74 4.95 6.11 2.16
C GLY A 74 5.09 4.59 2.16
N PRO A 75 4.08 3.86 1.67
CA PRO A 75 4.14 2.42 1.53
C PRO A 75 5.32 2.00 0.64
N MET A 76 6.00 0.92 1.04
CA MET A 76 7.06 0.34 0.21
C MET A 76 6.47 -0.25 -1.07
N LEU A 77 7.12 -0.02 -2.22
CA LEU A 77 6.69 -0.56 -3.51
C LEU A 77 5.24 -0.16 -3.83
N LEU A 78 4.92 1.13 -3.65
CA LEU A 78 3.55 1.65 -3.78
C LEU A 78 2.93 1.33 -5.14
N GLU A 79 3.70 1.50 -6.23
CA GLU A 79 3.24 1.22 -7.60
C GLU A 79 2.92 -0.27 -7.79
N GLU A 80 3.76 -1.16 -7.25
CA GLU A 80 3.52 -2.59 -7.28
C GLU A 80 2.34 -2.99 -6.37
N GLN A 81 2.20 -2.36 -5.21
CA GLN A 81 1.04 -2.57 -4.33
C GLN A 81 -0.25 -2.10 -5.02
N GLU A 82 -0.23 -0.97 -5.74
CA GLU A 82 -1.34 -0.52 -6.57
C GLU A 82 -1.66 -1.54 -7.65
N MET A 83 -0.68 -2.03 -8.41
CA MET A 83 -0.91 -3.04 -9.43
C MET A 83 -1.48 -4.35 -8.87
N LEU A 84 -1.06 -4.75 -7.67
CA LEU A 84 -1.44 -6.02 -7.06
C LEU A 84 -2.78 -5.98 -6.31
N PHE A 85 -3.13 -4.84 -5.73
CA PHE A 85 -4.24 -4.70 -4.78
C PHE A 85 -5.23 -3.60 -5.12
N SER A 86 -4.99 -2.78 -6.14
CA SER A 86 -6.07 -1.97 -6.70
C SER A 86 -7.13 -2.90 -7.28
N ASP A 87 -8.39 -2.48 -7.18
CA ASP A 87 -9.43 -3.11 -7.97
C ASP A 87 -9.08 -2.84 -9.44
N VAL A 88 -8.44 -3.82 -10.09
CA VAL A 88 -8.42 -3.88 -11.54
C VAL A 88 -9.89 -3.98 -11.93
N VAL A 89 -10.49 -2.84 -12.27
CA VAL A 89 -11.77 -2.81 -12.93
C VAL A 89 -11.53 -3.57 -14.23
N ALA A 90 -11.85 -4.86 -14.22
CA ALA A 90 -12.16 -5.55 -15.46
C ALA A 90 -13.35 -4.77 -16.01
N THR A 91 -13.08 -3.83 -16.91
CA THR A 91 -14.09 -3.26 -17.78
C THR A 91 -14.64 -4.45 -18.55
N ARG A 92 -15.68 -5.07 -17.99
CA ARG A 92 -16.46 -6.07 -18.70
C ARG A 92 -17.25 -5.28 -19.73
N GLU A 93 -16.57 -4.91 -20.81
CA GLU A 93 -17.23 -4.58 -22.06
C GLU A 93 -18.10 -5.79 -22.39
N SER A 94 -19.37 -5.65 -22.06
CA SER A 94 -20.42 -6.56 -22.49
C SER A 94 -20.91 -5.95 -23.79
N ALA A 95 -20.37 -6.43 -24.90
CA ALA A 95 -20.95 -6.27 -26.23
C ALA A 95 -21.52 -7.63 -26.68
#